data_AF-A0A409X5Q8-F1
#
_entry.id   AF-A0A409X5Q8-F1
#
_cell.length_a   1.000
_cell.length_b   1.000
_cell.length_c   1.000
_cell.angle_alpha   90.00
_cell.angle_beta   90.00
_cell.angle_gamma   90.00
#
_symmetry.space_group_name_H-M   'P 1'
#
loop_
_entity.id
_entity.type
_entity.pdbx_description
1 polymer ?
#
loop_
_entity_poly.entity_id
_entity_poly.type
_entity_poly.pdbx_seq_one_letter_code
_entity_poly.pdbx_strand_id
1 'polypeptide(L)'
;MVHDSTYLPCFLNVDRPQIQSLQLTLPTDLPTQIIRQINDSLEIDPSDGRSCAATGRLWDYILESHRIPYLMLRVADMRMSMGSKVTALALYDELKGILNNPEFSHWVVQSKLSVQQETHSLLSEYKDSSYFTPSQRWVPTAQHPFPRCRLEKEDLQRFRELWESLKFKNNNEALFLNMHCLETNYIEGTFAFDTYTNDRLVVIGFYDQEQRLKYDLTDPERGAVRSLQDALSILQDTHRALTHIYIFREPEPPALDVQMLCQLHAELMKTSRVLYDETHQKGRLSYTNIGITRQTSRVNVTASSMFRGEIVRVQFCPFDEVEAELDLFCRRFNEIIRDDDMDPFAAAAWISYTFVYIHPFEDGNGRLSRMLASIPLIRQGLPPICIRKSSQVGYIANLNKTREMARHGDYKGLMRTLFTINENSLALLLFPAF
;
A
#
# COMPACT_ATOMS: atom_id res chain seq x y z
N MET A 1 38.84 14.01 19.19
CA MET A 1 38.58 13.78 17.76
C MET A 1 37.22 13.11 17.69
N VAL A 2 36.16 13.88 17.52
CA VAL A 2 34.80 13.34 17.34
C VAL A 2 34.77 12.86 15.90
N HIS A 3 34.73 11.54 15.69
CA HIS A 3 34.70 10.98 14.35
C HIS A 3 33.46 11.49 13.60
N ASP A 4 33.69 11.96 12.37
CA ASP A 4 32.70 12.28 11.33
C ASP A 4 31.85 11.07 10.88
N SER A 5 31.64 10.05 11.73
CA SER A 5 31.02 8.78 11.34
C SER A 5 29.76 8.47 12.16
N THR A 6 28.63 9.08 11.79
CA THR A 6 27.28 8.67 12.26
C THR A 6 26.22 8.86 11.16
N TYR A 7 26.59 8.74 9.89
CA TYR A 7 25.64 8.75 8.78
C TYR A 7 25.69 7.42 8.04
N LEU A 8 24.53 6.96 7.56
CA LEU A 8 24.45 5.84 6.63
C LEU A 8 24.76 6.35 5.22
N PRO A 9 25.89 5.97 4.61
CA PRO A 9 26.26 6.49 3.29
C PRO A 9 25.23 6.15 2.21
N CYS A 10 24.50 5.05 2.37
CA CYS A 10 23.41 4.64 1.47
C CYS A 10 22.22 5.63 1.45
N PHE A 11 22.11 6.52 2.46
CA PHE A 11 21.07 7.55 2.55
C PHE A 11 21.58 8.95 2.24
N LEU A 12 22.89 9.15 2.04
CA LEU A 12 23.46 10.48 1.92
C LEU A 12 23.01 11.19 0.64
N ASN A 13 22.51 12.42 0.79
CA ASN A 13 22.36 13.35 -0.32
C ASN A 13 23.65 14.16 -0.48
N VAL A 14 24.40 13.88 -1.56
CA VAL A 14 25.68 14.55 -1.85
C VAL A 14 25.51 15.93 -2.49
N ASP A 15 24.31 16.27 -2.97
CA ASP A 15 24.06 17.51 -3.72
C ASP A 15 23.74 18.70 -2.82
N ARG A 16 23.48 18.48 -1.52
CA ARG A 16 23.23 19.56 -0.56
C ARG A 16 24.51 20.05 0.12
N PRO A 17 24.57 21.31 0.58
CA PRO A 17 25.67 21.81 1.41
C PRO A 17 25.90 20.95 2.65
N GLN A 18 27.16 20.80 3.04
CA GLN A 18 27.54 20.07 4.26
C GLN A 18 27.15 20.87 5.50
N ILE A 19 26.54 20.19 6.47
CA ILE A 19 26.11 20.80 7.75
C ILE A 19 27.00 20.21 8.84
N GLN A 20 28.10 20.89 9.15
CA GLN A 20 29.13 20.40 10.08
C GLN A 20 28.69 20.42 11.55
N SER A 21 27.68 21.21 11.91
CA SER A 21 27.31 21.51 13.30
C SER A 21 26.05 20.80 13.82
N LEU A 22 25.36 20.00 13.00
CA LEU A 22 24.12 19.36 13.44
C LEU A 22 24.41 18.08 14.23
N GLN A 23 24.42 18.22 15.56
CA GLN A 23 24.56 17.09 16.48
C GLN A 23 23.21 16.49 16.86
N LEU A 24 23.19 15.19 17.16
CA LEU A 24 22.01 14.54 17.72
C LEU A 24 21.74 15.08 19.12
N THR A 25 20.63 15.78 19.28
CA THR A 25 20.11 16.23 20.58
C THR A 25 18.74 15.60 20.77
N LEU A 26 18.59 14.74 21.78
CA LEU A 26 17.35 14.05 22.07
C LEU A 26 16.52 14.85 23.09
N PRO A 27 15.23 15.13 22.83
CA PRO A 27 14.35 15.73 23.81
C PRO A 27 14.27 14.89 25.11
N THR A 28 14.16 15.57 26.24
CA THR A 28 14.24 14.94 27.59
C THR A 28 13.03 14.07 27.94
N ASP A 29 11.92 14.26 27.23
CA ASP A 29 10.65 13.57 27.39
C ASP A 29 10.51 12.32 26.51
N LEU A 30 11.53 11.98 25.69
CA LEU A 30 11.45 10.75 24.90
C LEU A 30 11.42 9.50 25.79
N PRO A 31 10.54 8.52 25.45
CA PRO A 31 10.58 7.21 26.08
C PRO A 31 11.96 6.56 25.96
N THR A 32 12.44 5.95 27.05
CA THR A 32 13.75 5.26 27.11
C THR A 32 13.94 4.23 26.00
N GLN A 33 12.87 3.55 25.59
CA GLN A 33 12.90 2.60 24.48
C GLN A 33 13.24 3.28 23.15
N ILE A 34 12.68 4.46 22.86
CA ILE A 34 12.97 5.20 21.63
C ILE A 34 14.40 5.73 21.65
N ILE A 35 14.87 6.24 22.80
CA ILE A 35 16.27 6.68 22.96
C ILE A 35 17.23 5.54 22.63
N ARG A 36 16.98 4.35 23.18
CA ARG A 36 17.80 3.15 22.89
C ARG A 36 17.75 2.80 21.41
N GLN A 37 16.57 2.76 20.80
CA GLN A 37 16.42 2.46 19.38
C GLN A 37 17.18 3.45 18.49
N ILE A 38 17.16 4.75 18.81
CA ILE A 38 17.94 5.76 18.07
C ILE A 38 19.42 5.46 18.20
N ASN A 39 19.93 5.24 19.41
CA ASN A 39 21.36 4.97 19.61
C ASN A 39 21.80 3.68 18.88
N ASP A 40 21.04 2.59 19.02
CA ASP A 40 21.32 1.32 18.34
C ASP A 40 21.33 1.51 16.81
N SER A 41 20.45 2.36 16.27
CA SER A 41 20.39 2.65 14.84
C SER A 41 21.57 3.44 14.26
N LEU A 42 22.37 4.09 15.13
CA LEU A 42 23.56 4.83 14.71
C LEU A 42 24.80 3.94 14.59
N GLU A 43 24.76 2.72 15.13
CA GLU A 43 25.86 1.76 15.18
C GLU A 43 25.75 0.65 14.13
N ILE A 44 24.74 0.70 13.25
CA ILE A 44 24.52 -0.35 12.26
C ILE A 44 25.63 -0.37 11.20
N ASP A 45 25.93 -1.56 10.69
CA ASP A 45 26.84 -1.74 9.54
C ASP A 45 26.18 -1.18 8.26
N PRO A 46 26.76 -0.15 7.62
CA PRO A 46 26.15 0.42 6.41
C PRO A 46 26.19 -0.49 5.19
N SER A 47 26.92 -1.60 5.24
CA SER A 47 26.90 -2.66 4.20
C SER A 47 25.71 -3.61 4.36
N ASP A 48 25.08 -3.66 5.54
CA ASP A 48 23.85 -4.42 5.76
C ASP A 48 22.63 -3.62 5.33
N GLY A 49 22.19 -3.87 4.09
CA GLY A 49 21.02 -3.23 3.51
C GLY A 49 19.71 -3.48 4.28
N ARG A 50 19.55 -4.63 4.94
CA ARG A 50 18.35 -4.93 5.74
C ARG A 50 18.31 -4.05 6.98
N SER A 51 19.44 -3.96 7.69
CA SER A 51 19.57 -3.08 8.86
C SER A 51 19.44 -1.60 8.48
N CYS A 52 19.97 -1.19 7.32
CA CYS A 52 19.75 0.15 6.78
C CYS A 52 18.26 0.43 6.55
N ALA A 53 17.54 -0.48 5.89
CA ALA A 53 16.10 -0.33 5.66
C ALA A 53 15.32 -0.22 6.98
N ALA A 54 15.60 -1.09 7.95
CA ALA A 54 14.98 -1.03 9.28
C ALA A 54 15.23 0.30 9.99
N THR A 55 16.46 0.82 9.89
CA THR A 55 16.84 2.12 10.45
C THR A 55 16.13 3.29 9.75
N GLY A 56 16.05 3.26 8.42
CA GLY A 56 15.28 4.25 7.66
C GLY A 56 13.80 4.30 8.09
N ARG A 57 13.16 3.13 8.27
CA ARG A 57 11.79 3.03 8.79
C ARG A 57 11.66 3.60 10.20
N LEU A 58 12.60 3.26 11.08
CA LEU A 58 12.62 3.74 12.46
C LEU A 58 12.75 5.26 12.53
N TRP A 59 13.71 5.84 11.82
CA TRP A 59 13.93 7.29 11.82
C TRP A 59 12.71 8.04 11.29
N ASP A 60 12.12 7.56 10.20
CA ASP A 60 10.93 8.18 9.61
C ASP A 60 9.71 8.07 10.57
N TYR A 61 9.51 6.91 11.21
CA TYR A 61 8.46 6.73 12.22
C TYR A 61 8.62 7.64 13.45
N ILE A 62 9.84 7.76 13.98
CA ILE A 62 10.11 8.65 15.13
C ILE A 62 9.82 10.10 14.74
N LEU A 63 10.20 10.50 13.52
CA LEU A 63 9.96 11.86 13.06
C LEU A 63 8.49 12.25 13.04
N GLU A 64 7.58 11.33 12.74
CA GLU A 64 6.13 11.60 12.72
C GLU A 64 5.62 12.18 14.05
N SER A 65 6.18 11.70 15.16
CA SER A 65 5.80 12.10 16.53
C SER A 65 6.78 13.08 17.18
N HIS A 66 8.06 13.05 16.80
CA HIS A 66 9.12 13.84 17.41
C HIS A 66 10.00 14.48 16.32
N ARG A 67 9.86 15.79 16.10
CA ARG A 67 10.63 16.56 15.11
C ARG A 67 12.08 16.82 15.57
N ILE A 68 12.88 15.76 15.64
CA ILE A 68 14.30 15.82 16.01
C ILE A 68 15.10 16.32 14.80
N PRO A 69 15.77 17.49 14.85
CA PRO A 69 16.44 18.08 13.69
C PRO A 69 17.47 17.16 13.02
N TYR A 70 18.24 16.41 13.82
CA TYR A 70 19.20 15.44 13.31
C TYR A 70 18.53 14.37 12.43
N LEU A 71 17.49 13.71 12.94
CA LEU A 71 16.76 12.69 12.19
C LEU A 71 16.05 13.31 10.97
N MET A 72 15.55 14.54 11.10
CA MET A 72 14.90 15.25 10.00
C MET A 72 15.85 15.43 8.81
N LEU A 73 17.12 15.73 9.08
CA LEU A 73 18.13 15.84 8.02
C LEU A 73 18.40 14.48 7.39
N ARG A 74 18.55 13.42 8.21
CA ARG A 74 18.84 12.07 7.73
C ARG A 74 17.71 11.46 6.91
N VAL A 75 16.46 11.68 7.32
CA VAL A 75 15.29 11.22 6.57
C VAL A 75 15.08 12.06 5.30
N ALA A 76 15.34 13.37 5.34
CA ALA A 76 15.34 14.19 4.13
C ALA A 76 16.37 13.71 3.11
N ASP A 77 17.60 13.41 3.57
CA ASP A 77 18.66 12.83 2.74
C ASP A 77 18.23 11.48 2.13
N MET A 78 17.71 10.57 2.96
CA MET A 78 17.20 9.26 2.54
C MET A 78 16.11 9.39 1.47
N ARG A 79 15.11 10.24 1.70
CA ARG A 79 14.01 10.46 0.74
C ARG A 79 14.53 11.07 -0.56
N MET A 80 15.45 12.03 -0.48
CA MET A 80 16.03 12.67 -1.66
C MET A 80 16.82 11.67 -2.50
N SER A 81 17.72 10.89 -1.88
CA SER A 81 18.56 9.91 -2.57
C SER A 81 17.76 8.79 -3.22
N MET A 82 16.57 8.48 -2.69
CA MET A 82 15.64 7.50 -3.24
C MET A 82 14.57 8.09 -4.18
N GLY A 83 14.71 9.36 -4.57
CA GLY A 83 13.87 9.99 -5.60
C GLY A 83 12.56 10.61 -5.09
N SER A 84 12.28 10.56 -3.78
CA SER A 84 11.14 11.25 -3.14
C SER A 84 11.44 12.74 -2.89
N LYS A 85 11.75 13.48 -3.97
CA LYS A 85 12.26 14.86 -3.91
C LYS A 85 11.30 15.82 -3.20
N VAL A 86 9.99 15.73 -3.48
CA VAL A 86 8.99 16.68 -2.93
C VAL A 86 8.87 16.55 -1.42
N THR A 87 8.77 15.33 -0.90
CA THR A 87 8.65 15.08 0.54
C THR A 87 9.97 15.22 1.28
N ALA A 88 11.11 15.04 0.60
CA ALA A 88 12.43 15.42 1.13
C ALA A 88 12.55 16.94 1.29
N LEU A 89 12.18 17.72 0.28
CA LEU A 89 12.25 19.18 0.29
C LEU A 89 11.32 19.83 1.33
N ALA A 90 10.22 19.17 1.69
CA ALA A 90 9.39 19.61 2.81
C ALA A 90 10.17 19.56 4.15
N LEU A 91 10.90 18.47 4.40
CA LEU A 91 11.73 18.34 5.61
C LEU A 91 12.94 19.29 5.59
N TYR A 92 13.60 19.46 4.44
CA TYR A 92 14.69 20.43 4.33
C TYR A 92 14.22 21.88 4.56
N ASP A 93 12.99 22.21 4.18
CA ASP A 93 12.43 23.54 4.42
C ASP A 93 12.03 23.77 5.87
N GLU A 94 11.55 22.74 6.57
CA GLU A 94 11.37 22.79 8.01
C GLU A 94 12.72 22.99 8.71
N LEU A 95 13.76 22.25 8.28
CA LEU A 95 15.13 22.42 8.77
C LEU A 95 15.71 23.80 8.50
N LYS A 96 15.39 24.42 7.37
CA LYS A 96 15.85 25.77 7.04
C LYS A 96 15.48 26.78 8.13
N GLY A 97 14.31 26.63 8.78
CA GLY A 97 13.90 27.49 9.88
C GLY A 97 14.66 27.25 11.19
N ILE A 98 15.27 26.08 11.33
CA ILE A 98 16.01 25.64 12.53
C ILE A 98 17.51 25.90 12.36
N LEU A 99 18.03 25.62 11.17
CA LEU A 99 19.42 25.76 10.80
C LEU A 99 19.66 27.20 10.36
N ASN A 100 20.37 27.97 11.16
CA ASN A 100 20.85 29.30 10.78
C ASN A 100 22.03 29.21 9.79
N ASN A 101 21.81 28.57 8.63
CA ASN A 101 22.79 28.34 7.58
C ASN A 101 22.29 28.96 6.25
N PRO A 102 22.87 30.10 5.81
CA PRO A 102 22.45 30.79 4.59
C PRO A 102 22.66 29.98 3.31
N GLU A 103 23.75 29.20 3.22
CA GLU A 103 24.06 28.38 2.05
C GLU A 103 23.04 27.26 1.87
N PHE A 104 22.75 26.54 2.96
CA PHE A 104 21.69 25.54 2.99
C PHE A 104 20.33 26.15 2.66
N SER A 105 20.02 27.32 3.23
CA SER A 105 18.76 28.02 2.94
C SER A 105 18.61 28.38 1.47
N HIS A 106 19.68 28.88 0.85
CA HIS A 106 19.71 29.19 -0.58
C HIS A 106 19.51 27.93 -1.42
N TRP A 107 20.22 26.84 -1.09
CA TRP A 107 20.09 25.55 -1.76
C TRP A 107 18.66 25.02 -1.71
N VAL A 108 18.00 25.02 -0.54
CA VAL A 108 16.61 24.54 -0.40
C VAL A 108 15.66 25.31 -1.31
N VAL A 109 15.81 26.65 -1.39
CA VAL A 109 14.97 27.48 -2.26
C VAL A 109 15.17 27.13 -3.74
N GLN A 110 16.43 27.00 -4.19
CA GLN A 110 16.74 26.63 -5.57
C GLN A 110 16.24 25.23 -5.93
N SER A 111 16.48 24.24 -5.06
CA SER A 111 16.01 22.87 -5.27
C SER A 111 14.49 22.78 -5.33
N LYS A 112 13.77 23.57 -4.50
CA LYS A 112 12.30 23.66 -4.58
C LYS A 112 11.83 24.20 -5.92
N LEU A 113 12.42 25.28 -6.41
CA LEU A 113 12.05 25.86 -7.70
C LEU A 113 12.29 24.87 -8.85
N SER A 114 13.45 24.19 -8.85
CA SER A 114 13.80 23.18 -9.85
C SER A 114 12.81 22.01 -9.85
N VAL A 115 12.50 21.43 -8.69
CA VAL A 115 11.54 20.32 -8.58
C VAL A 115 10.12 20.76 -8.93
N GLN A 116 9.73 22.00 -8.61
CA GLN A 116 8.44 22.55 -9.03
C GLN A 116 8.32 22.66 -10.55
N GLN A 117 9.36 23.14 -11.24
CA GLN A 117 9.39 23.20 -12.70
C GLN A 117 9.36 21.81 -13.34
N GLU A 118 10.14 20.86 -12.79
CA GLU A 118 10.16 19.47 -13.22
C GLU A 118 8.77 18.83 -13.09
N THR A 119 8.14 18.92 -11.91
CA THR A 119 6.81 18.35 -11.65
C THR A 119 5.71 18.98 -12.51
N HIS A 120 5.76 20.29 -12.75
CA HIS A 120 4.81 20.95 -13.66
C HIS A 120 4.96 20.45 -15.11
N SER A 121 6.20 20.32 -15.58
CA SER A 121 6.49 19.83 -16.94
C SER A 121 6.02 18.38 -17.12
N LEU A 122 6.35 17.51 -16.15
CA LEU A 122 5.91 16.11 -16.14
C LEU A 122 4.38 15.98 -16.07
N LEU A 123 3.68 16.88 -15.36
CA LEU A 123 2.22 16.88 -15.31
C LEU A 123 1.60 17.26 -16.66
N SER A 124 2.10 18.32 -17.30
CA SER A 124 1.65 18.74 -18.63
C SER A 124 1.86 17.62 -19.65
N GLU A 125 3.07 17.02 -19.67
CA GLU A 125 3.35 15.88 -20.54
C GLU A 125 2.41 14.71 -20.25
N TYR A 126 2.17 14.39 -18.97
CA TYR A 126 1.28 13.29 -18.59
C TYR A 126 -0.16 13.48 -19.07
N LYS A 127 -0.71 14.71 -18.97
CA LYS A 127 -2.08 15.01 -19.41
C LYS A 127 -2.22 15.04 -20.94
N ASP A 128 -1.24 15.61 -21.63
CA ASP A 128 -1.29 15.84 -23.08
C ASP A 128 -0.75 14.67 -23.91
N SER A 129 -0.10 13.69 -23.26
CA SER A 129 0.59 12.59 -23.92
C SER A 129 -0.27 11.84 -24.95
N SER A 130 0.27 11.68 -26.17
CA SER A 130 -0.26 10.78 -27.19
C SER A 130 0.07 9.31 -26.95
N TYR A 131 0.86 8.98 -25.90
CA TYR A 131 1.23 7.59 -25.56
C TYR A 131 0.04 6.75 -25.06
N PHE A 132 -1.04 7.39 -24.61
CA PHE A 132 -2.24 6.70 -24.16
C PHE A 132 -3.28 6.62 -25.27
N THR A 133 -3.66 5.40 -25.64
CA THR A 133 -4.79 5.19 -26.55
C THR A 133 -6.07 5.78 -25.93
N PRO A 134 -7.06 6.24 -26.72
CA PRO A 134 -8.24 6.94 -26.18
C PRO A 134 -9.03 6.15 -25.14
N SER A 135 -9.14 4.83 -25.30
CA SER A 135 -9.80 3.95 -24.32
C SER A 135 -9.00 3.79 -23.02
N GLN A 136 -7.74 4.24 -23.02
CA GLN A 136 -6.78 4.10 -21.93
C GLN A 136 -6.40 5.43 -21.29
N ARG A 137 -7.12 6.50 -21.64
CA ARG A 137 -7.05 7.79 -20.95
C ARG A 137 -7.88 7.78 -19.67
N TRP A 138 -7.46 8.59 -18.70
CA TRP A 138 -8.16 8.78 -17.44
C TRP A 138 -9.56 9.37 -17.65
N VAL A 139 -10.51 9.01 -16.78
CA VAL A 139 -11.88 9.53 -16.76
C VAL A 139 -12.32 9.77 -15.32
N PRO A 140 -12.91 10.94 -15.01
CA PRO A 140 -13.43 11.24 -13.68
C PRO A 140 -14.43 10.22 -13.15
N THR A 141 -14.39 9.95 -11.85
CA THR A 141 -15.31 9.05 -11.14
C THR A 141 -16.77 9.45 -11.32
N ALA A 142 -17.05 10.73 -11.57
CA ALA A 142 -18.39 11.24 -11.88
C ALA A 142 -19.03 10.57 -13.11
N GLN A 143 -18.23 10.03 -14.03
CA GLN A 143 -18.70 9.33 -15.23
C GLN A 143 -18.91 7.83 -15.03
N HIS A 144 -18.70 7.30 -13.83
CA HIS A 144 -18.85 5.88 -13.50
C HIS A 144 -20.12 5.66 -12.68
N PRO A 145 -21.31 5.46 -13.28
CA PRO A 145 -22.55 5.24 -12.53
C PRO A 145 -22.46 4.02 -11.61
N PHE A 146 -23.35 3.95 -10.62
CA PHE A 146 -23.43 2.78 -9.74
C PHE A 146 -23.81 1.51 -10.52
N PRO A 147 -23.36 0.34 -10.05
CA PRO A 147 -23.65 -0.92 -10.72
C PRO A 147 -25.15 -1.19 -10.72
N ARG A 148 -25.66 -1.71 -11.85
CA ARG A 148 -27.06 -2.16 -11.99
C ARG A 148 -27.19 -3.69 -12.02
N CYS A 149 -26.07 -4.40 -11.92
CA CYS A 149 -26.03 -5.85 -11.91
C CYS A 149 -26.22 -6.40 -10.49
N ARG A 150 -26.74 -7.62 -10.41
CA ARG A 150 -26.93 -8.39 -9.17
C ARG A 150 -26.60 -9.86 -9.45
N LEU A 151 -26.14 -10.59 -8.46
CA LEU A 151 -26.04 -12.04 -8.52
C LEU A 151 -27.43 -12.69 -8.51
N GLU A 152 -27.52 -13.94 -8.96
CA GLU A 152 -28.74 -14.70 -8.72
C GLU A 152 -28.90 -14.95 -7.20
N LYS A 153 -30.13 -14.95 -6.69
CA LYS A 153 -30.38 -15.07 -5.24
C LYS A 153 -29.83 -16.38 -4.69
N GLU A 154 -29.93 -17.44 -5.49
CA GLU A 154 -29.46 -18.79 -5.17
C GLU A 154 -27.93 -18.84 -5.04
N ASP A 155 -27.19 -18.09 -5.86
CA ASP A 155 -25.73 -18.02 -5.80
C ASP A 155 -25.26 -17.33 -4.50
N LEU A 156 -25.88 -16.20 -4.15
CA LEU A 156 -25.54 -15.50 -2.90
C LEU A 156 -25.90 -16.32 -1.66
N GLN A 157 -27.04 -17.03 -1.71
CA GLN A 157 -27.46 -17.93 -0.63
C GLN A 157 -26.48 -19.11 -0.46
N ARG A 158 -26.06 -19.74 -1.57
CA ARG A 158 -25.04 -20.81 -1.56
C ARG A 158 -23.73 -20.33 -0.95
N PHE A 159 -23.29 -19.12 -1.30
CA PHE A 159 -22.09 -18.53 -0.75
C PHE A 159 -22.18 -18.27 0.76
N ARG A 160 -23.34 -17.80 1.25
CA ARG A 160 -23.61 -17.65 2.69
C ARG A 160 -23.53 -18.98 3.42
N GLU A 161 -24.17 -20.02 2.89
CA GLU A 161 -24.15 -21.36 3.50
C GLU A 161 -22.74 -21.94 3.56
N LEU A 162 -21.94 -21.74 2.51
CA LEU A 162 -20.53 -22.12 2.47
C LEU A 162 -19.75 -21.44 3.59
N TRP A 163 -19.94 -20.13 3.76
CA TRP A 163 -19.26 -19.35 4.78
C TRP A 163 -19.66 -19.72 6.21
N GLU A 164 -20.96 -19.89 6.46
CA GLU A 164 -21.43 -20.32 7.79
C GLU A 164 -20.88 -21.70 8.15
N SER A 165 -20.83 -22.64 7.19
CA SER A 165 -20.24 -23.97 7.43
C SER A 165 -18.77 -23.94 7.85
N LEU A 166 -18.00 -22.92 7.42
CA LEU A 166 -16.61 -22.70 7.83
C LEU A 166 -16.49 -22.14 9.25
N LYS A 167 -17.35 -21.18 9.63
CA LYS A 167 -17.33 -20.57 10.97
C LYS A 167 -17.50 -21.62 12.06
N PHE A 168 -18.49 -22.50 11.91
CA PHE A 168 -18.86 -23.47 12.94
C PHE A 168 -17.86 -24.60 13.13
N LYS A 169 -17.08 -24.95 12.09
CA LYS A 169 -16.23 -26.14 12.17
C LYS A 169 -14.95 -25.94 13.00
N ASN A 170 -14.34 -24.74 13.03
CA ASN A 170 -13.00 -24.55 13.65
C ASN A 170 -12.58 -23.07 13.91
N ASN A 171 -13.50 -22.08 13.90
CA ASN A 171 -13.14 -20.65 13.90
C ASN A 171 -12.23 -20.24 12.73
N ASN A 172 -12.57 -20.73 11.53
CA ASN A 172 -11.77 -20.60 10.30
C ASN A 172 -11.76 -19.19 9.68
N GLU A 173 -12.37 -18.20 10.32
CA GLU A 173 -12.31 -16.81 9.86
C GLU A 173 -10.86 -16.30 9.88
N ALA A 174 -10.10 -16.60 10.93
CA ALA A 174 -8.69 -16.26 11.01
C ALA A 174 -7.87 -16.89 9.88
N LEU A 175 -8.15 -18.15 9.50
CA LEU A 175 -7.48 -18.81 8.38
C LEU A 175 -7.73 -18.06 7.07
N PHE A 176 -8.97 -17.64 6.85
CA PHE A 176 -9.34 -16.91 5.64
C PHE A 176 -8.68 -15.52 5.59
N LEU A 177 -8.58 -14.82 6.72
CA LEU A 177 -7.85 -13.56 6.83
C LEU A 177 -6.35 -13.73 6.59
N ASN A 178 -5.75 -14.78 7.13
CA ASN A 178 -4.33 -15.08 6.90
C ASN A 178 -4.07 -15.40 5.41
N MET A 179 -4.92 -16.21 4.79
CA MET A 179 -4.85 -16.50 3.36
C MET A 179 -5.00 -15.22 2.52
N HIS A 180 -5.92 -14.32 2.87
CA HIS A 180 -6.03 -13.02 2.20
C HIS A 180 -4.70 -12.26 2.28
N CYS A 181 -4.08 -12.18 3.45
CA CYS A 181 -2.83 -11.45 3.65
C CYS A 181 -1.67 -12.03 2.83
N LEU A 182 -1.58 -13.36 2.73
CA LEU A 182 -0.57 -14.04 1.92
C LEU A 182 -0.80 -13.80 0.42
N GLU A 183 -2.01 -14.05 -0.06
CA GLU A 183 -2.34 -13.97 -1.48
C GLU A 183 -2.30 -12.53 -2.01
N THR A 184 -2.76 -11.56 -1.23
CA THR A 184 -2.75 -10.15 -1.64
C THR A 184 -1.33 -9.61 -1.81
N ASN A 185 -0.37 -10.04 -0.98
CA ASN A 185 1.04 -9.66 -1.11
C ASN A 185 1.74 -10.41 -2.25
N TYR A 186 1.37 -11.67 -2.50
CA TYR A 186 1.90 -12.44 -3.64
C TYR A 186 1.40 -11.89 -4.98
N ILE A 187 0.14 -11.42 -5.05
CA ILE A 187 -0.39 -10.75 -6.24
C ILE A 187 0.45 -9.53 -6.62
N GLU A 188 0.78 -8.67 -5.66
CA GLU A 188 1.63 -7.49 -5.87
C GLU A 188 3.12 -7.82 -6.07
N GLY A 189 3.50 -9.11 -5.97
CA GLY A 189 4.90 -9.52 -6.14
C GLY A 189 5.82 -9.10 -4.99
N THR A 190 5.25 -8.80 -3.82
CA THR A 190 6.03 -8.36 -2.64
C THR A 190 6.92 -9.49 -2.13
N PHE A 191 6.33 -10.68 -1.91
CA PHE A 191 7.04 -11.92 -1.62
C PHE A 191 6.16 -13.13 -1.96
N ALA A 192 6.78 -14.31 -2.05
CA ALA A 192 6.08 -15.59 -2.03
C ALA A 192 6.93 -16.64 -1.31
N PHE A 193 6.33 -17.35 -0.36
CA PHE A 193 6.94 -18.49 0.33
C PHE A 193 6.82 -19.77 -0.49
N ASP A 194 7.59 -20.79 -0.11
CA ASP A 194 7.31 -22.16 -0.51
C ASP A 194 5.92 -22.61 0.01
N THR A 195 5.42 -23.73 -0.54
CA THR A 195 4.11 -24.27 -0.18
C THR A 195 4.00 -24.57 1.31
N TYR A 196 5.02 -25.16 1.93
CA TYR A 196 4.99 -25.56 3.34
C TYR A 196 4.83 -24.35 4.26
N THR A 197 5.69 -23.35 4.10
CA THR A 197 5.69 -22.12 4.90
C THR A 197 4.40 -21.34 4.67
N ASN A 198 3.92 -21.26 3.43
CA ASN A 198 2.63 -20.61 3.12
C ASN A 198 1.47 -21.27 3.88
N ASP A 199 1.33 -22.59 3.75
CA ASP A 199 0.26 -23.37 4.38
C ASP A 199 0.32 -23.28 5.91
N ARG A 200 1.53 -23.33 6.48
CA ARG A 200 1.72 -23.15 7.93
C ARG A 200 1.31 -21.76 8.39
N LEU A 201 1.68 -20.71 7.67
CA LEU A 201 1.32 -19.33 8.01
C LEU A 201 -0.19 -19.06 7.86
N VAL A 202 -0.90 -19.75 6.97
CA VAL A 202 -2.37 -19.73 6.94
C VAL A 202 -2.94 -20.21 8.29
N VAL A 203 -2.39 -21.31 8.81
CA VAL A 203 -2.88 -21.96 10.04
C VAL A 203 -2.49 -21.24 11.32
N ILE A 204 -1.21 -20.88 11.46
CA ILE A 204 -0.67 -20.36 12.73
C ILE A 204 -0.69 -18.83 12.81
N GLY A 205 -0.94 -18.14 11.70
CA GLY A 205 -0.93 -16.68 11.60
C GLY A 205 0.46 -16.07 11.74
N PHE A 206 0.50 -14.77 12.08
CA PHE A 206 1.72 -13.95 11.95
C PHE A 206 2.27 -13.41 13.27
N TYR A 207 1.55 -13.55 14.38
CA TYR A 207 1.86 -12.87 15.65
C TYR A 207 2.58 -13.77 16.65
N ASP A 208 2.15 -15.02 16.79
CA ASP A 208 2.67 -15.94 17.81
C ASP A 208 4.08 -16.42 17.45
N GLN A 209 5.09 -15.88 18.13
CA GLN A 209 6.48 -16.25 17.90
C GLN A 209 6.77 -17.67 18.43
N GLU A 210 6.24 -18.05 19.59
CA GLU A 210 6.48 -19.37 20.17
C GLU A 210 5.88 -20.48 19.31
N GLN A 211 4.69 -20.27 18.77
CA GLN A 211 4.06 -21.20 17.85
C GLN A 211 4.83 -21.31 16.54
N ARG A 212 5.35 -20.20 15.99
CA ARG A 212 6.16 -20.20 14.77
C ARG A 212 7.49 -20.93 14.93
N LEU A 213 8.13 -20.85 16.10
CA LEU A 213 9.38 -21.56 16.40
C LEU A 213 9.23 -23.10 16.43
N LYS A 214 7.99 -23.63 16.41
CA LYS A 214 7.71 -25.07 16.30
C LYS A 214 7.77 -25.60 14.86
N TYR A 215 7.92 -24.72 13.87
CA TYR A 215 7.90 -25.05 12.45
C TYR A 215 9.15 -24.53 11.76
N ASP A 216 9.63 -25.28 10.78
CA ASP A 216 10.80 -24.91 9.97
C ASP A 216 10.38 -23.95 8.84
N LEU A 217 9.97 -22.74 9.22
CA LEU A 217 9.58 -21.69 8.26
C LEU A 217 10.80 -21.17 7.51
N THR A 218 10.64 -20.96 6.20
CA THR A 218 11.71 -20.53 5.29
C THR A 218 11.56 -19.08 4.86
N ASP A 219 12.65 -18.49 4.37
CA ASP A 219 12.62 -17.19 3.70
C ASP A 219 11.81 -17.27 2.38
N PRO A 220 11.22 -16.15 1.91
CA PRO A 220 10.53 -16.15 0.62
C PRO A 220 11.39 -16.57 -0.58
N GLU A 221 10.85 -17.45 -1.41
CA GLU A 221 11.46 -17.94 -2.66
C GLU A 221 11.31 -16.96 -3.83
N ARG A 222 10.39 -16.00 -3.74
CA ARG A 222 10.14 -14.99 -4.81
C ARG A 222 9.78 -13.64 -4.23
N GLY A 223 9.83 -12.62 -5.09
CA GLY A 223 9.48 -11.22 -4.77
C GLY A 223 10.67 -10.38 -4.31
N ALA A 224 10.39 -9.11 -4.03
CA ALA A 224 11.38 -8.12 -3.61
C ALA A 224 11.88 -8.37 -2.18
N VAL A 225 11.02 -8.91 -1.30
CA VAL A 225 11.37 -9.21 0.09
C VAL A 225 11.83 -10.65 0.23
N ARG A 226 13.06 -10.84 0.73
CA ARG A 226 13.73 -12.14 0.90
C ARG A 226 14.08 -12.48 2.34
N SER A 227 13.51 -11.73 3.29
CA SER A 227 13.61 -12.01 4.71
C SER A 227 12.26 -12.44 5.25
N LEU A 228 12.22 -13.57 5.95
CA LEU A 228 11.06 -14.04 6.70
C LEU A 228 10.58 -12.97 7.69
N GLN A 229 11.49 -12.26 8.36
CA GLN A 229 11.13 -11.23 9.35
C GLN A 229 10.43 -10.02 8.73
N ASP A 230 10.94 -9.49 7.62
CA ASP A 230 10.30 -8.38 6.91
C ASP A 230 8.96 -8.84 6.29
N ALA A 231 8.91 -10.05 5.72
CA ALA A 231 7.68 -10.60 5.15
C ALA A 231 6.59 -10.79 6.23
N LEU A 232 6.95 -11.31 7.41
CA LEU A 232 6.04 -11.40 8.56
C LEU A 232 5.55 -10.02 9.02
N SER A 233 6.44 -9.02 9.05
CA SER A 233 6.06 -7.64 9.44
C SER A 233 5.06 -7.04 8.43
N ILE A 234 5.26 -7.26 7.13
CA ILE A 234 4.30 -6.86 6.07
C ILE A 234 2.97 -7.62 6.19
N LEU A 235 3.00 -8.92 6.52
CA LEU A 235 1.78 -9.69 6.76
C LEU A 235 1.01 -9.17 7.98
N GLN A 236 1.71 -8.78 9.04
CA GLN A 236 1.10 -8.15 10.21
C GLN A 236 0.50 -6.78 9.86
N ASP A 237 1.22 -5.95 9.09
CA ASP A 237 0.71 -4.66 8.58
C ASP A 237 -0.58 -4.85 7.78
N THR A 238 -0.57 -5.79 6.84
CA THR A 238 -1.74 -6.15 6.02
C THR A 238 -2.89 -6.66 6.88
N HIS A 239 -2.61 -7.53 7.84
CA HIS A 239 -3.62 -8.10 8.73
C HIS A 239 -4.25 -7.04 9.63
N ARG A 240 -3.48 -6.12 10.22
CA ARG A 240 -4.05 -5.06 11.06
C ARG A 240 -4.92 -4.10 10.26
N ALA A 241 -4.47 -3.66 9.08
CA ALA A 241 -5.29 -2.83 8.19
C ALA A 241 -6.58 -3.57 7.75
N LEU A 242 -6.49 -4.87 7.44
CA LEU A 242 -7.66 -5.69 7.10
C LEU A 242 -8.62 -5.86 8.28
N THR A 243 -8.10 -6.01 9.49
CA THR A 243 -8.93 -6.10 10.70
C THR A 243 -9.57 -4.74 11.01
N HIS A 244 -8.87 -3.64 10.76
CA HIS A 244 -9.39 -2.29 10.99
C HIS A 244 -10.67 -2.03 10.17
N ILE A 245 -10.77 -2.51 8.92
CA ILE A 245 -12.00 -2.31 8.13
C ILE A 245 -13.23 -3.08 8.67
N TYR A 246 -13.08 -3.96 9.66
CA TYR A 246 -14.23 -4.59 10.33
C TYR A 246 -15.06 -3.61 11.15
N ILE A 247 -14.57 -2.40 11.44
CA ILE A 247 -15.40 -1.35 12.05
C ILE A 247 -16.62 -0.99 11.18
N PHE A 248 -16.57 -1.27 9.87
CA PHE A 248 -17.71 -1.07 8.99
C PHE A 248 -18.83 -2.09 9.19
N ARG A 249 -18.59 -3.19 9.90
CA ARG A 249 -19.61 -4.20 10.25
C ARG A 249 -20.62 -3.69 11.27
N GLU A 250 -20.27 -2.65 12.03
CA GLU A 250 -21.15 -2.04 13.01
C GLU A 250 -22.44 -1.51 12.35
N PRO A 251 -23.58 -1.48 13.09
CA PRO A 251 -24.85 -0.97 12.55
C PRO A 251 -24.73 0.46 12.01
N GLU A 252 -24.01 1.31 12.73
CA GLU A 252 -23.69 2.69 12.36
C GLU A 252 -22.19 2.80 12.06
N PRO A 253 -21.73 2.43 10.85
CA PRO A 253 -20.32 2.47 10.52
C PRO A 253 -19.83 3.93 10.41
N PRO A 254 -18.53 4.18 10.64
CA PRO A 254 -17.96 5.47 10.32
C PRO A 254 -18.09 5.78 8.81
N ALA A 255 -18.12 7.05 8.46
CA ALA A 255 -18.01 7.44 7.06
C ALA A 255 -16.56 7.25 6.60
N LEU A 256 -16.37 6.60 5.45
CA LEU A 256 -15.07 6.59 4.80
C LEU A 256 -14.75 7.99 4.28
N ASP A 257 -13.59 8.53 4.64
CA ASP A 257 -13.05 9.77 4.12
C ASP A 257 -11.59 9.61 3.69
N VAL A 258 -11.00 10.67 3.12
CA VAL A 258 -9.61 10.66 2.64
C VAL A 258 -8.62 10.43 3.78
N GLN A 259 -8.91 10.93 4.98
CA GLN A 259 -8.04 10.74 6.14
C GLN A 259 -7.97 9.26 6.55
N MET A 260 -9.12 8.59 6.63
CA MET A 260 -9.19 7.17 6.93
C MET A 260 -8.49 6.33 5.85
N LEU A 261 -8.63 6.68 4.57
CA LEU A 261 -7.91 6.02 3.47
C LEU A 261 -6.38 6.15 3.65
N CYS A 262 -5.90 7.34 3.98
CA CYS A 262 -4.50 7.59 4.27
C CYS A 262 -4.02 6.81 5.51
N GLN A 263 -4.82 6.72 6.58
CA GLN A 263 -4.49 5.93 7.76
C GLN A 263 -4.38 4.43 7.46
N LEU A 264 -5.36 3.87 6.73
CA LEU A 264 -5.33 2.47 6.29
C LEU A 264 -4.11 2.20 5.39
N HIS A 265 -3.79 3.12 4.48
CA HIS A 265 -2.60 3.01 3.64
C HIS A 265 -1.29 3.07 4.47
N ALA A 266 -1.19 3.98 5.44
CA ALA A 266 -0.03 4.10 6.30
C ALA A 266 0.20 2.84 7.14
N GLU A 267 -0.88 2.23 7.63
CA GLU A 267 -0.81 0.97 8.37
C GLU A 267 -0.41 -0.19 7.46
N LEU A 268 -1.05 -0.33 6.29
CA LEU A 268 -0.82 -1.38 5.31
C LEU A 268 0.62 -1.39 4.76
N MET A 269 1.20 -0.21 4.56
CA MET A 269 2.50 -0.02 3.91
C MET A 269 3.63 0.29 4.90
N LYS A 270 3.40 0.13 6.21
CA LYS A 270 4.33 0.55 7.27
C LYS A 270 5.74 -0.04 7.09
N THR A 271 5.84 -1.36 6.94
CA THR A 271 7.12 -2.05 6.70
C THR A 271 7.60 -1.84 5.27
N SER A 272 6.70 -1.71 4.30
CA SER A 272 7.05 -1.43 2.91
C SER A 272 7.57 0.00 2.67
N ARG A 273 7.53 0.89 3.66
CA ARG A 273 8.03 2.27 3.55
C ARG A 273 9.47 2.34 3.08
N VAL A 274 10.34 1.49 3.66
CA VAL A 274 11.73 1.34 3.21
C VAL A 274 12.01 -0.14 3.10
N LEU A 275 12.38 -0.62 1.92
CA LEU A 275 12.71 -2.03 1.70
C LEU A 275 14.11 -2.16 1.12
N TYR A 276 14.75 -3.29 1.40
CA TYR A 276 15.97 -3.70 0.75
C TYR A 276 15.68 -4.86 -0.19
N ASP A 277 15.80 -4.62 -1.49
CA ASP A 277 15.62 -5.60 -2.54
C ASP A 277 16.94 -6.29 -2.86
N GLU A 278 17.04 -7.56 -2.47
CA GLU A 278 18.20 -8.42 -2.66
C GLU A 278 18.26 -9.07 -4.04
N THR A 279 17.20 -8.96 -4.84
CA THR A 279 17.19 -9.53 -6.19
C THR A 279 18.09 -8.75 -7.16
N HIS A 280 18.44 -7.52 -6.81
CA HIS A 280 19.42 -6.72 -7.54
C HIS A 280 20.86 -7.14 -7.18
N GLN A 281 21.75 -7.24 -8.18
CA GLN A 281 23.15 -7.69 -8.01
C GLN A 281 23.97 -6.94 -6.93
N LYS A 282 23.58 -5.70 -6.61
CA LYS A 282 24.24 -4.88 -5.57
C LYS A 282 23.34 -4.60 -4.36
N GLY A 283 22.17 -5.23 -4.31
CA GLY A 283 21.08 -4.81 -3.44
C GLY A 283 20.55 -3.41 -3.80
N ARG A 284 19.30 -3.13 -3.47
CA ARG A 284 18.73 -1.79 -3.70
C ARG A 284 17.78 -1.42 -2.58
N LEU A 285 18.01 -0.26 -1.97
CA LEU A 285 17.04 0.36 -1.09
C LEU A 285 15.97 1.09 -1.90
N SER A 286 14.71 0.93 -1.50
CA SER A 286 13.58 1.68 -2.03
C SER A 286 12.86 2.39 -0.90
N TYR A 287 12.30 3.56 -1.21
CA TYR A 287 11.45 4.31 -0.30
C TYR A 287 10.12 4.61 -0.99
N THR A 288 9.02 4.47 -0.26
CA THR A 288 7.67 4.77 -0.72
C THR A 288 7.01 5.73 0.26
N ASN A 289 6.41 6.80 -0.23
CA ASN A 289 5.58 7.65 0.62
C ASN A 289 4.33 6.90 1.06
N ILE A 290 4.05 6.87 2.37
CA ILE A 290 2.86 6.19 2.91
C ILE A 290 1.99 7.17 3.69
N GLY A 291 0.67 6.96 3.63
CA GLY A 291 -0.29 7.79 4.36
C GLY A 291 -0.50 9.18 3.76
N ILE A 292 0.04 9.42 2.57
CA ILE A 292 -0.18 10.62 1.78
C ILE A 292 -0.46 10.25 0.33
N THR A 293 -1.30 11.02 -0.34
CA THR A 293 -1.65 10.78 -1.74
C THR A 293 -0.52 11.22 -2.68
N ARG A 294 -0.59 10.79 -3.93
CA ARG A 294 0.28 11.27 -5.00
C ARG A 294 0.10 12.75 -5.31
N GLN A 295 -1.00 13.39 -4.90
CA GLN A 295 -1.14 14.84 -5.00
C GLN A 295 -0.08 15.56 -4.17
N THR A 296 0.16 15.06 -2.96
CA THR A 296 1.20 15.56 -2.06
C THR A 296 2.60 15.25 -2.58
N SER A 297 2.85 14.03 -3.06
CA SER A 297 4.19 13.66 -3.55
C SER A 297 4.47 14.11 -4.99
N ARG A 298 3.45 14.56 -5.72
CA ARG A 298 3.46 15.03 -7.12
C ARG A 298 4.00 14.00 -8.11
N VAL A 299 3.60 12.74 -7.93
CA VAL A 299 4.02 11.62 -8.80
C VAL A 299 2.87 11.19 -9.68
N ASN A 300 3.07 11.14 -10.99
CA ASN A 300 2.15 10.47 -11.91
C ASN A 300 2.57 9.01 -12.12
N VAL A 301 1.59 8.11 -12.20
CA VAL A 301 1.82 6.67 -12.37
C VAL A 301 1.14 6.14 -13.63
N THR A 302 1.69 5.09 -14.20
CA THR A 302 1.11 4.37 -15.35
C THR A 302 1.27 2.88 -15.11
N ALA A 303 0.32 2.08 -15.59
CA ALA A 303 0.49 0.62 -15.67
C ALA A 303 0.63 0.19 -17.12
N SER A 304 1.48 -0.79 -17.37
CA SER A 304 1.52 -1.49 -18.65
C SER A 304 0.70 -2.76 -18.53
N SER A 305 -0.24 -2.97 -19.44
CA SER A 305 -1.07 -4.17 -19.49
C SER A 305 -0.99 -4.79 -20.88
N MET A 306 -1.03 -6.12 -20.94
CA MET A 306 -1.23 -6.83 -22.20
C MET A 306 -2.72 -6.81 -22.55
N PHE A 307 -3.05 -6.35 -23.75
CA PHE A 307 -4.40 -6.45 -24.30
C PHE A 307 -4.32 -6.92 -25.75
N ARG A 308 -4.95 -8.06 -26.05
CA ARG A 308 -4.94 -8.68 -27.40
C ARG A 308 -3.54 -8.90 -28.00
N GLY A 309 -2.53 -9.15 -27.15
CA GLY A 309 -1.15 -9.37 -27.59
C GLY A 309 -0.29 -8.11 -27.70
N GLU A 310 -0.84 -6.92 -27.47
CA GLU A 310 -0.11 -5.65 -27.48
C GLU A 310 0.05 -5.09 -26.06
N ILE A 311 1.18 -4.41 -25.82
CA ILE A 311 1.42 -3.65 -24.58
C ILE A 311 0.66 -2.34 -24.68
N VAL A 312 -0.28 -2.15 -23.76
CA VAL A 312 -1.11 -0.97 -23.66
C VAL A 312 -0.76 -0.24 -22.35
N ARG A 313 -0.53 1.08 -22.43
CA ARG A 313 -0.29 1.91 -21.25
C ARG A 313 -1.60 2.49 -20.73
N VAL A 314 -1.86 2.27 -19.45
CA VAL A 314 -3.02 2.75 -18.70
C VAL A 314 -2.64 4.08 -18.06
N GLN A 315 -3.34 5.15 -18.42
CA GLN A 315 -3.33 6.41 -17.68
C GLN A 315 -4.28 6.31 -16.47
N PHE A 316 -3.81 6.72 -15.31
CA PHE A 316 -4.58 6.86 -14.07
C PHE A 316 -4.88 8.34 -13.79
N CYS A 317 -5.55 8.64 -12.69
CA CYS A 317 -5.81 10.01 -12.27
C CYS A 317 -4.49 10.82 -12.18
N PRO A 318 -4.39 11.96 -12.89
CA PRO A 318 -3.30 12.91 -12.74
C PRO A 318 -3.17 13.34 -11.28
N PHE A 319 -1.94 13.50 -10.78
CA PHE A 319 -1.73 13.70 -9.35
C PHE A 319 -2.46 14.92 -8.79
N ASP A 320 -2.67 15.98 -9.59
CA ASP A 320 -3.30 17.24 -9.18
C ASP A 320 -4.84 17.15 -9.06
N GLU A 321 -5.43 16.02 -9.46
CA GLU A 321 -6.87 15.75 -9.38
C GLU A 321 -7.22 14.67 -8.34
N VAL A 322 -6.21 14.03 -7.73
CA VAL A 322 -6.39 12.84 -6.88
C VAL A 322 -7.26 13.11 -5.65
N GLU A 323 -7.08 14.23 -4.96
CA GLU A 323 -7.85 14.54 -3.74
C GLU A 323 -9.34 14.76 -4.06
N ALA A 324 -9.65 15.51 -5.12
CA ALA A 324 -11.03 15.74 -5.54
C ALA A 324 -11.73 14.43 -5.97
N GLU A 325 -11.00 13.54 -6.64
CA GLU A 325 -11.49 12.23 -7.04
C GLU A 325 -11.69 11.29 -5.84
N LEU A 326 -10.80 11.33 -4.85
CA LEU A 326 -10.99 10.58 -3.61
C LEU A 326 -12.17 11.09 -2.79
N ASP A 327 -12.38 12.40 -2.69
CA ASP A 327 -13.55 12.98 -2.02
C ASP A 327 -14.86 12.50 -2.67
N LEU A 328 -14.91 12.48 -4.00
CA LEU A 328 -16.05 11.94 -4.73
C LEU A 328 -16.20 10.43 -4.53
N PHE A 329 -15.11 9.67 -4.59
CA PHE A 329 -15.11 8.24 -4.33
C PHE A 329 -15.62 7.93 -2.92
N CYS A 330 -15.13 8.61 -1.89
CA CYS A 330 -15.54 8.43 -0.49
C CYS A 330 -17.04 8.72 -0.31
N ARG A 331 -17.57 9.82 -0.86
CA ARG A 331 -19.01 10.11 -0.80
C ARG A 331 -19.84 8.99 -1.43
N ARG A 332 -19.47 8.57 -2.65
CA ARG A 332 -20.17 7.52 -3.38
C ARG A 332 -20.00 6.13 -2.78
N PHE A 333 -18.86 5.86 -2.16
CA PHE A 333 -18.62 4.68 -1.34
C PHE A 333 -19.60 4.66 -0.16
N ASN A 334 -19.73 5.76 0.57
CA ASN A 334 -20.65 5.84 1.72
C ASN A 334 -22.12 5.68 1.30
N GLU A 335 -22.50 6.16 0.11
CA GLU A 335 -23.82 5.89 -0.49
C GLU A 335 -24.02 4.40 -0.77
N ILE A 336 -23.08 3.76 -1.48
CA ILE A 336 -23.24 2.37 -1.93
C ILE A 336 -23.25 1.36 -0.77
N ILE A 337 -22.53 1.62 0.33
CA ILE A 337 -22.50 0.70 1.49
C ILE A 337 -23.71 0.87 2.43
N ARG A 338 -24.47 1.96 2.30
CA ARG A 338 -25.71 2.23 3.06
C ARG A 338 -26.97 1.80 2.32
N ASP A 339 -26.84 1.44 1.05
CA ASP A 339 -27.94 0.91 0.24
C ASP A 339 -28.12 -0.59 0.54
N ASP A 340 -29.15 -0.94 1.33
CA ASP A 340 -29.46 -2.31 1.70
C ASP A 340 -29.91 -3.17 0.50
N ASP A 341 -30.37 -2.55 -0.59
CA ASP A 341 -30.76 -3.25 -1.82
C ASP A 341 -29.56 -3.50 -2.76
N MET A 342 -28.39 -2.97 -2.43
CA MET A 342 -27.18 -3.14 -3.21
C MET A 342 -26.61 -4.55 -3.06
N ASP A 343 -26.28 -5.19 -4.19
CA ASP A 343 -25.59 -6.47 -4.19
C ASP A 343 -24.14 -6.29 -3.68
N PRO A 344 -23.69 -7.08 -2.69
CA PRO A 344 -22.39 -6.88 -2.07
C PRO A 344 -21.24 -7.10 -3.06
N PHE A 345 -21.37 -8.03 -4.01
CA PHE A 345 -20.36 -8.28 -5.03
C PHE A 345 -20.40 -7.23 -6.14
N ALA A 346 -21.57 -6.68 -6.45
CA ALA A 346 -21.68 -5.56 -7.38
C ALA A 346 -21.02 -4.30 -6.80
N ALA A 347 -21.30 -3.99 -5.53
CA ALA A 347 -20.64 -2.90 -4.82
C ALA A 347 -19.13 -3.11 -4.76
N ALA A 348 -18.68 -4.33 -4.43
CA ALA A 348 -17.27 -4.67 -4.40
C ALA A 348 -16.59 -4.49 -5.77
N ALA A 349 -17.25 -4.87 -6.87
CA ALA A 349 -16.74 -4.65 -8.21
C ALA A 349 -16.58 -3.17 -8.53
N TRP A 350 -17.58 -2.34 -8.19
CA TRP A 350 -17.50 -0.89 -8.36
C TRP A 350 -16.37 -0.27 -7.54
N ILE A 351 -16.27 -0.63 -6.26
CA ILE A 351 -15.24 -0.12 -5.33
C ILE A 351 -13.84 -0.53 -5.81
N SER A 352 -13.67 -1.82 -6.11
CA SER A 352 -12.40 -2.40 -6.55
C SER A 352 -11.87 -1.68 -7.78
N TYR A 353 -12.70 -1.55 -8.82
CA TYR A 353 -12.34 -0.88 -10.05
C TYR A 353 -12.08 0.62 -9.83
N THR A 354 -13.05 1.34 -9.24
CA THR A 354 -13.01 2.81 -9.16
C THR A 354 -11.80 3.29 -8.35
N PHE A 355 -11.50 2.65 -7.22
CA PHE A 355 -10.35 3.02 -6.40
C PHE A 355 -9.01 2.77 -7.10
N VAL A 356 -8.82 1.57 -7.71
CA VAL A 356 -7.57 1.24 -8.44
C VAL A 356 -7.38 2.15 -9.63
N TYR A 357 -8.48 2.60 -10.23
CA TYR A 357 -8.46 3.46 -11.38
C TYR A 357 -8.07 4.91 -11.03
N ILE A 358 -8.46 5.41 -9.86
CA ILE A 358 -7.90 6.66 -9.31
C ILE A 358 -6.41 6.46 -9.01
N HIS A 359 -6.04 5.32 -8.43
CA HIS A 359 -4.68 4.95 -8.07
C HIS A 359 -4.00 5.99 -7.14
N PRO A 360 -4.62 6.37 -6.01
CA PRO A 360 -4.27 7.59 -5.28
C PRO A 360 -2.89 7.63 -4.62
N PHE A 361 -2.26 6.47 -4.38
CA PHE A 361 -0.98 6.35 -3.69
C PHE A 361 0.16 5.97 -4.65
N GLU A 362 1.42 6.11 -4.22
CA GLU A 362 2.59 5.72 -5.02
C GLU A 362 2.68 4.21 -5.24
N ASP A 363 2.30 3.44 -4.21
CA ASP A 363 2.20 1.97 -4.23
C ASP A 363 1.07 1.54 -3.26
N GLY A 364 0.79 0.25 -3.14
CA GLY A 364 -0.19 -0.30 -2.18
C GLY A 364 -1.64 -0.22 -2.65
N ASN A 365 -1.92 0.45 -3.77
CA ASN A 365 -3.27 0.66 -4.31
C ASN A 365 -4.03 -0.66 -4.56
N GLY A 366 -3.35 -1.69 -5.08
CA GLY A 366 -3.97 -2.99 -5.34
C GLY A 366 -4.40 -3.71 -4.06
N ARG A 367 -3.56 -3.69 -3.02
CA ARG A 367 -3.85 -4.26 -1.70
C ARG A 367 -4.99 -3.52 -1.02
N LEU A 368 -4.92 -2.18 -0.99
CA LEU A 368 -5.96 -1.35 -0.39
C LEU A 368 -7.29 -1.46 -1.14
N SER A 369 -7.29 -1.54 -2.47
CA SER A 369 -8.50 -1.80 -3.26
C SER A 369 -9.22 -3.08 -2.86
N ARG A 370 -8.50 -4.21 -2.77
CA ARG A 370 -9.09 -5.50 -2.41
C ARG A 370 -9.65 -5.47 -0.98
N MET A 371 -8.97 -4.75 -0.08
CA MET A 371 -9.44 -4.50 1.28
C MET A 371 -10.73 -3.67 1.27
N LEU A 372 -10.76 -2.51 0.61
CA LEU A 372 -11.96 -1.67 0.52
C LEU A 372 -13.14 -2.38 -0.16
N ALA A 373 -12.87 -3.15 -1.22
CA ALA A 373 -13.87 -3.94 -1.91
C ALA A 373 -14.44 -5.08 -1.05
N SER A 374 -13.80 -5.42 0.07
CA SER A 374 -14.32 -6.39 1.05
C SER A 374 -15.40 -5.80 1.95
N ILE A 375 -15.46 -4.47 2.10
CA ILE A 375 -16.35 -3.82 3.07
C ILE A 375 -17.85 -4.13 2.84
N PRO A 376 -18.39 -4.11 1.60
CA PRO A 376 -19.80 -4.48 1.38
C PRO A 376 -20.11 -5.92 1.80
N LEU A 377 -19.16 -6.85 1.64
CA LEU A 377 -19.31 -8.24 2.08
C LEU A 377 -19.30 -8.34 3.61
N ILE A 378 -18.31 -7.71 4.26
CA ILE A 378 -18.18 -7.69 5.72
C ILE A 378 -19.44 -7.13 6.39
N ARG A 379 -20.01 -6.05 5.83
CA ARG A 379 -21.29 -5.47 6.29
C ARG A 379 -22.45 -6.46 6.29
N GLN A 380 -22.46 -7.37 5.32
CA GLN A 380 -23.48 -8.41 5.22
C GLN A 380 -23.11 -9.70 5.96
N GLY A 381 -22.07 -9.68 6.80
CA GLY A 381 -21.58 -10.83 7.57
C GLY A 381 -20.84 -11.89 6.76
N LEU A 382 -20.48 -11.56 5.51
CA LEU A 382 -19.74 -12.40 4.57
C LEU A 382 -18.22 -12.23 4.75
N PRO A 383 -17.39 -13.18 4.29
CA PRO A 383 -15.93 -13.07 4.38
C PRO A 383 -15.42 -11.98 3.42
N PRO A 384 -14.22 -11.42 3.68
CA PRO A 384 -13.63 -10.44 2.77
C PRO A 384 -13.32 -11.04 1.39
N ILE A 385 -12.95 -10.18 0.45
CA ILE A 385 -12.50 -10.63 -0.87
C ILE A 385 -11.11 -11.23 -0.76
N CYS A 386 -10.96 -12.51 -1.06
CA CYS A 386 -9.67 -13.19 -1.21
C CYS A 386 -9.45 -13.59 -2.68
N ILE A 387 -8.49 -12.94 -3.32
CA ILE A 387 -8.08 -13.27 -4.70
C ILE A 387 -6.77 -14.04 -4.59
N ARG A 388 -6.73 -15.27 -5.10
CA ARG A 388 -5.51 -16.06 -5.15
C ARG A 388 -4.63 -15.65 -6.33
N LYS A 389 -3.32 -15.81 -6.18
CA LYS A 389 -2.33 -15.55 -7.23
C LYS A 389 -2.65 -16.27 -8.54
N SER A 390 -3.13 -17.52 -8.46
CA SER A 390 -3.55 -18.31 -9.61
C SER A 390 -4.66 -17.66 -10.45
N SER A 391 -5.47 -16.79 -9.83
CA SER A 391 -6.58 -16.07 -10.47
C SER A 391 -6.21 -14.64 -10.88
N GLN A 392 -4.98 -14.20 -10.63
CA GLN A 392 -4.53 -12.81 -10.88
C GLN A 392 -4.76 -12.40 -12.34
N VAL A 393 -4.41 -13.26 -13.30
CA VAL A 393 -4.53 -12.95 -14.73
C VAL A 393 -5.98 -12.67 -15.11
N GLY A 394 -6.92 -13.53 -14.67
CA GLY A 394 -8.35 -13.36 -14.92
C GLY A 394 -8.93 -12.13 -14.23
N TYR A 395 -8.49 -11.84 -13.00
CA TYR A 395 -8.89 -10.64 -12.27
C TYR A 395 -8.43 -9.35 -12.96
N ILE A 396 -7.13 -9.24 -13.31
CA ILE A 396 -6.59 -8.07 -14.01
C ILE A 396 -7.25 -7.89 -15.38
N ALA A 397 -7.46 -8.97 -16.13
CA ALA A 397 -8.16 -8.91 -17.41
C ALA A 397 -9.59 -8.36 -17.27
N ASN A 398 -10.32 -8.73 -16.21
CA ASN A 398 -11.67 -8.20 -15.96
C ASN A 398 -11.65 -6.75 -15.46
N LEU A 399 -10.67 -6.33 -14.66
CA LEU A 399 -10.49 -4.91 -14.31
C LEU A 399 -10.29 -4.07 -15.58
N ASN A 400 -9.43 -4.52 -16.48
CA ASN A 400 -9.18 -3.82 -17.75
C ASN A 400 -10.42 -3.79 -18.65
N LYS A 401 -11.16 -4.90 -18.75
CA LYS A 401 -12.42 -4.93 -19.50
C LYS A 401 -13.47 -4.00 -18.90
N THR A 402 -13.53 -3.91 -17.57
CA THR A 402 -14.44 -3.01 -16.85
C THR A 402 -14.16 -1.57 -17.20
N ARG A 403 -12.91 -1.19 -17.51
CA ARG A 403 -12.56 0.18 -17.92
C ARG A 403 -13.39 0.72 -19.08
N GLU A 404 -13.62 -0.10 -20.09
CA GLU A 404 -14.40 0.30 -21.27
C GLU A 404 -15.90 0.37 -20.97
N MET A 405 -16.37 -0.45 -20.04
CA MET A 405 -17.79 -0.69 -19.76
C MET A 405 -18.33 0.11 -18.56
N ALA A 406 -17.44 0.56 -17.66
CA ALA A 406 -17.78 1.25 -16.42
C ALA A 406 -18.59 2.52 -16.65
N ARG A 407 -18.33 3.24 -17.75
CA ARG A 407 -19.09 4.43 -18.16
C ARG A 407 -20.59 4.14 -18.41
N HIS A 408 -20.92 2.87 -18.68
CA HIS A 408 -22.29 2.40 -18.89
C HIS A 408 -22.87 1.72 -17.65
N GLY A 409 -22.13 1.66 -16.53
CA GLY A 409 -22.56 1.00 -15.30
C GLY A 409 -22.52 -0.53 -15.36
N ASP A 410 -21.82 -1.10 -16.36
CA ASP A 410 -21.67 -2.54 -16.48
C ASP A 410 -20.41 -3.02 -15.74
N TYR A 411 -20.66 -3.55 -14.54
CA TYR A 411 -19.68 -4.20 -13.68
C TYR A 411 -19.89 -5.72 -13.60
N LYS A 412 -20.80 -6.28 -14.42
CA LYS A 412 -21.28 -7.67 -14.28
C LYS A 412 -20.15 -8.69 -14.43
N GLY A 413 -19.21 -8.44 -15.34
CA GLY A 413 -18.05 -9.31 -15.57
C GLY A 413 -17.12 -9.38 -14.35
N LEU A 414 -16.79 -8.22 -13.78
CA LEU A 414 -15.95 -8.13 -12.58
C LEU A 414 -16.68 -8.69 -11.35
N MET A 415 -17.97 -8.38 -11.16
CA MET A 415 -18.81 -8.93 -10.09
C MET A 415 -18.79 -10.47 -10.10
N ARG A 416 -19.06 -11.09 -11.26
CA ARG A 416 -19.02 -12.56 -11.40
C ARG A 416 -17.63 -13.13 -11.13
N THR A 417 -16.59 -12.44 -11.59
CA THR A 417 -15.20 -12.85 -11.35
C THR A 417 -14.86 -12.83 -9.87
N LEU A 418 -15.20 -11.75 -9.16
CA LEU A 418 -15.01 -11.64 -7.72
C LEU A 418 -15.79 -12.72 -6.96
N PHE A 419 -17.04 -12.97 -7.34
CA PHE A 419 -17.86 -14.04 -6.76
C PHE A 419 -17.20 -15.42 -6.92
N THR A 420 -16.91 -15.84 -8.15
CA THR A 420 -16.35 -17.16 -8.43
C THR A 420 -14.98 -17.37 -7.77
N ILE A 421 -14.11 -16.35 -7.77
CA ILE A 421 -12.79 -16.45 -7.12
C ILE A 421 -12.95 -16.61 -5.61
N ASN A 422 -13.87 -15.86 -4.98
CA ASN A 422 -14.09 -15.97 -3.55
C ASN A 422 -14.70 -17.31 -3.16
N GLU A 423 -15.68 -17.80 -3.91
CA GLU A 423 -16.29 -19.10 -3.68
C GLU A 423 -15.24 -20.22 -3.73
N ASN A 424 -14.37 -20.19 -4.73
CA ASN A 424 -13.27 -21.15 -4.85
C ASN A 424 -12.25 -21.03 -3.69
N SER A 425 -12.00 -19.81 -3.20
CA SER A 425 -11.06 -19.59 -2.09
C SER A 425 -11.64 -20.10 -0.76
N LEU A 426 -12.95 -19.96 -0.55
CA LEU A 426 -13.63 -20.54 0.61
C LEU A 426 -13.65 -22.07 0.55
N ALA A 427 -13.95 -22.65 -0.62
CA ALA A 427 -14.03 -24.09 -0.79
C ALA A 427 -12.71 -24.81 -0.42
N LEU A 428 -11.56 -24.17 -0.64
CA LEU A 428 -10.25 -24.72 -0.27
C LEU A 428 -10.06 -24.88 1.24
N LEU A 429 -10.64 -23.97 2.05
CA LEU A 429 -10.55 -24.09 3.51
C LEU A 429 -11.52 -25.14 4.08
N LEU A 430 -12.53 -25.56 3.32
CA LEU A 430 -13.45 -26.63 3.73
C LEU A 430 -12.85 -28.01 3.54
N PHE A 431 -11.95 -28.15 2.57
CA PHE A 431 -11.23 -29.38 2.26
C PHE A 431 -9.73 -29.08 2.22
N PRO A 432 -9.13 -28.72 3.36
CA PRO A 432 -7.71 -28.41 3.42
C PRO A 432 -6.90 -29.61 2.92
N ALA A 433 -6.03 -29.38 1.94
CA ALA A 433 -5.05 -30.36 1.49
C ALA A 433 -3.79 -30.38 2.37
N PHE A 434 -3.83 -29.69 3.52
CA PHE A 434 -2.70 -29.39 4.41
C PHE A 434 -2.28 -30.56 5.30
#